data_AF-A0A661FCQ7-F1
#
_entry.id   AF-A0A661FCQ7-F1
#
_cell.length_a   1.000
_cell.length_b   1.000
_cell.length_c   1.000
_cell.angle_alpha   90.00
_cell.angle_beta   90.00
_cell.angle_gamma   90.00
#
_symmetry.space_group_name_H-M   'P 1'
#
loop_
_entity.id
_entity.type
_entity.pdbx_description
1 polymer ?
#
loop_
_entity_poly.entity_id
_entity_poly.type
_entity_poly.pdbx_seq_one_letter_code
_entity_poly.pdbx_strand_id
1 'polypeptide(L)' 'MKKTLIGLLIAAIITAPALAALEAGIAAPKFEARASLAGRAFDYSLGDAREAGPDVVFFC' A
#
# COMPACT_ATOMS: atom_id res chain seq x y z
N MET A 1 17.96 -2.03 -31.02
CA MET A 1 18.29 -3.01 -29.95
C MET A 1 18.66 -2.37 -28.61
N LYS A 2 19.56 -1.38 -28.53
CA LYS A 2 19.87 -0.71 -27.23
C LYS A 2 18.70 0.08 -26.64
N LYS A 3 17.92 0.78 -27.48
CA LYS A 3 16.76 1.59 -27.05
C LYS A 3 15.61 0.74 -26.47
N THR A 4 15.38 -0.44 -27.05
CA THR A 4 14.37 -1.40 -26.56
C THR A 4 14.79 -2.03 -25.23
N LEU A 5 16.08 -2.28 -25.01
CA LEU A 5 16.60 -2.76 -23.73
C LEU A 5 16.42 -1.73 -22.60
N ILE A 6 16.71 -0.45 -22.90
CA ILE A 6 16.52 0.65 -21.94
C ILE A 6 15.04 0.81 -21.58
N GLY A 7 14.14 0.76 -22.57
CA GLY A 7 12.69 0.83 -22.31
C GLY A 7 12.18 -0.30 -21.42
N LEU A 8 12.69 -1.53 -21.60
CA LEU A 8 12.32 -2.67 -20.77
C LEU A 8 12.81 -2.51 -19.32
N LEU A 9 14.02 -1.98 -19.14
CA LEU A 9 14.59 -1.74 -17.81
C LEU A 9 13.79 -0.68 -17.03
N ILE A 10 13.36 0.38 -17.72
CA ILE A 10 12.52 1.44 -17.14
C ILE A 10 11.16 0.87 -16.75
N ALA A 11 10.52 0.07 -17.62
CA ALA A 11 9.23 -0.56 -17.32
C ALA A 11 9.31 -1.46 -16.06
N ALA A 12 10.39 -2.23 -15.90
CA ALA A 12 10.59 -3.10 -14.74
C ALA A 12 10.71 -2.33 -13.42
N ILE A 13 11.33 -1.14 -13.44
CA ILE A 13 11.48 -0.29 -12.24
C ILE A 13 10.13 0.30 -11.81
N ILE A 14 9.28 0.66 -12.77
CA ILE A 14 7.97 1.29 -12.47
C ILE A 14 6.97 0.26 -11.90
N THR A 15 7.13 -1.03 -12.20
CA THR A 15 6.26 -2.10 -11.70
C THR A 15 6.60 -2.61 -10.29
N ALA A 16 7.71 -2.16 -9.69
CA ALA A 16 8.13 -2.59 -8.36
C ALA A 16 7.07 -2.45 -7.23
N PRO A 17 6.21 -1.40 -7.20
CA PRO A 17 5.20 -1.24 -6.14
C PRO A 17 4.13 -2.34 -6.12
N ALA A 18 3.89 -3.02 -7.25
CA ALA A 18 2.90 -4.09 -7.34
C ALA A 18 3.28 -5.35 -6.56
N LEU A 19 4.55 -5.45 -6.11
CA LEU A 19 5.06 -6.55 -5.30
C LEU A 19 5.10 -6.23 -3.79
N ALA A 20 4.59 -5.07 -3.36
CA ALA A 20 4.58 -4.65 -1.96
C ALA A 20 3.44 -5.31 -1.13
N ALA A 21 3.07 -6.55 -1.46
CA ALA A 21 2.16 -7.32 -0.63
C ALA A 21 2.87 -7.72 0.67
N LEU A 22 2.32 -7.34 1.81
CA LEU A 22 2.88 -7.72 3.11
C LEU A 22 2.77 -9.23 3.30
N GLU A 23 3.89 -9.89 3.60
CA GLU A 23 3.90 -11.33 3.89
C GLU A 23 3.07 -11.65 5.14
N ALA A 24 2.41 -12.81 5.12
CA ALA A 24 1.59 -13.25 6.25
C ALA A 24 2.46 -13.46 7.51
N GLY A 25 1.99 -12.96 8.65
CA GLY A 25 2.69 -13.07 9.93
C GLY A 25 3.69 -11.93 10.21
N ILE A 26 3.98 -11.07 9.23
CA ILE A 26 4.71 -9.83 9.48
C ILE A 26 3.80 -8.80 10.13
N ALA A 27 4.33 -8.08 11.11
CA ALA A 27 3.61 -6.99 11.77
C ALA A 27 3.19 -5.94 10.73
N ALA A 28 1.92 -5.52 10.77
CA ALA A 28 1.44 -4.49 9.87
C ALA A 28 2.22 -3.18 10.07
N PRO A 29 2.48 -2.44 8.98
CA PRO A 29 3.14 -1.15 9.08
C PRO A 29 2.29 -0.16 9.88
N LYS A 30 2.97 0.79 10.52
CA LYS A 30 2.28 1.98 11.05
C LYS A 30 1.83 2.81 9.86
N PHE A 31 0.52 2.91 9.66
CA PHE A 31 -0.10 3.63 8.56
C PHE A 31 -1.08 4.66 9.11
N GLU A 32 -0.90 5.91 8.69
CA GLU A 32 -1.81 7.01 8.97
C GLU A 32 -2.18 7.69 7.65
N ALA A 33 -3.47 8.00 7.47
CA ALA A 33 -3.95 8.66 6.27
C ALA A 33 -5.24 9.45 6.51
N ARG A 34 -5.48 10.44 5.65
CA ARG A 34 -6.79 11.08 5.55
C ARG A 34 -7.76 10.13 4.86
N ALA A 35 -8.78 9.70 5.57
CA ALA A 35 -9.82 8.80 5.08
C ALA A 35 -11.15 9.54 4.93
N SER A 36 -12.12 8.90 4.26
CA SER A 36 -13.48 9.41 4.15
C SER A 36 -14.48 8.27 4.27
N LEU A 37 -15.45 8.43 5.17
CA LEU A 37 -16.55 7.49 5.36
C LEU A 37 -17.85 8.24 5.17
N ALA A 38 -18.71 7.78 4.27
CA ALA A 38 -19.96 8.46 3.91
C ALA A 38 -19.77 9.96 3.56
N GLY A 39 -18.67 10.29 2.88
CA GLY A 39 -18.33 11.66 2.48
C GLY A 39 -17.78 12.54 3.60
N ARG A 40 -17.59 12.00 4.81
CA ARG A 40 -17.02 12.71 5.95
C ARG A 40 -15.56 12.35 6.09
N ALA A 41 -14.70 13.35 5.92
CA ALA A 41 -13.27 13.17 6.06
C ALA A 41 -12.87 13.03 7.55
N PHE A 42 -12.01 12.07 7.84
CA PHE A 42 -11.46 11.80 9.18
C PHE A 42 -10.02 11.31 9.05
N ASP A 43 -9.27 11.36 10.15
CA ASP A 43 -7.90 10.86 10.19
C ASP A 43 -7.94 9.41 10.67
N TYR A 44 -7.30 8.52 9.92
CA TYR A 44 -7.29 7.09 10.19
C TYR A 44 -5.88 6.63 10.57
N SER A 45 -5.80 5.81 11.63
CA SER A 45 -4.60 5.09 12.07
C SER A 45 -4.90 3.60 12.02
N LEU A 46 -4.12 2.85 11.23
CA LEU A 46 -4.20 1.38 11.22
C LEU A 46 -3.79 0.79 12.57
N GLY A 47 -2.90 1.45 13.31
CA GLY A 47 -2.50 1.00 14.64
C GLY A 47 -3.70 0.97 15.59
N ASP A 48 -4.40 2.11 15.66
CA ASP A 48 -5.54 2.31 16.56
C ASP A 48 -6.71 1.41 16.16
N ALA A 49 -6.97 1.27 14.86
CA ALA A 49 -8.03 0.40 14.35
C ALA A 49 -7.81 -1.07 14.72
N ARG A 50 -6.55 -1.53 14.80
CA ARG A 50 -6.19 -2.90 15.17
C ARG A 50 -6.35 -3.20 16.65
N GLU A 51 -6.31 -2.20 17.52
CA GLU A 51 -6.62 -2.38 18.95
C GLU A 51 -8.09 -2.74 19.16
N ALA A 52 -8.98 -2.26 18.28
CA ALA A 52 -10.40 -2.55 18.33
C ALA A 52 -10.79 -3.94 17.78
N GLY A 53 -9.89 -4.61 17.04
CA GLY A 53 -10.14 -5.92 16.45
C GLY A 53 -9.37 -6.16 15.14
N PRO A 54 -9.59 -7.31 14.47
CA PRO A 54 -8.99 -7.56 13.16
C PRO A 54 -9.54 -6.57 12.12
N ASP A 55 -8.63 -5.83 11.49
CA ASP A 55 -8.94 -4.86 10.43
C ASP A 55 -8.21 -5.22 9.12
N VAL A 56 -8.83 -4.92 7.98
CA VAL A 56 -8.35 -5.25 6.63
C VAL A 56 -8.32 -3.99 5.77
N VAL A 57 -7.15 -3.65 5.25
CA VAL A 57 -6.94 -2.49 4.36
C VAL A 57 -6.46 -2.97 3.00
N PHE A 58 -7.06 -2.46 1.92
CA PHE A 58 -6.65 -2.71 0.54
C PHE A 58 -5.94 -1.49 -0.03
N PHE A 59 -4.76 -1.70 -0.61
CA PHE A 59 -4.03 -0.69 -1.37
C PHE A 59 -4.26 -0.93 -2.87
N CYS A 60 -4.41 0.14 -3.64
CA CYS A 60 -4.50 0.10 -5.10
C CYS A 60 -3.21 0.58 -5.75
#